data_AF-A0AAV7GBA4-F1
#
_entry.id   AF-A0AAV7GBA4-F1
#
_cell.length_a   1.000
_cell.length_b   1.000
_cell.length_c   1.000
_cell.angle_alpha   90.00
_cell.angle_beta   90.00
_cell.angle_gamma   90.00
#
_symmetry.space_group_name_H-M   'P 1'
#
loop_
_entity.id
_entity.type
_entity.pdbx_description
1 polymer ?
#
loop_
_entity_poly.entity_id
_entity_poly.type
_entity_poly.pdbx_seq_one_letter_code
_entity_poly.pdbx_strand_id
1 'polypeptide(L)'
;MDEGSKLSSHQRRILEEYKSKGEHYVCACLNLHQPNNNSRTNKNVRRTPAGLLYVRQWNNLQYVSTAAFLLATYSDHLAGAGLFLHCPTDAAVPSAVLLSFARSQADYILGDNPLRLSYLVGFGHRYPSRVHHRAASSGGGGGGDFVGCTEGYHRWFGRNRSNPQVVVGAVVGGPDSADGFRDVRSNFMQTEACTYNTAPMVGVFARLNREINSAFASI
;
A
#
# COMPACT_ATOMS: atom_id res chain seq x y z
N MET A 1 14.21 -11.08 -38.62
CA MET A 1 13.94 -9.79 -37.96
C MET A 1 12.44 -9.57 -38.09
N ASP A 2 11.71 -9.82 -37.02
CA ASP A 2 10.26 -9.71 -37.00
C ASP A 2 9.91 -8.24 -36.84
N GLU A 3 9.44 -7.59 -37.92
CA GLU A 3 8.84 -6.26 -37.85
C GLU A 3 7.55 -6.39 -37.04
N GLY A 4 7.61 -6.09 -35.74
CA GLY A 4 6.45 -6.10 -34.86
C GLY A 4 5.27 -5.38 -35.52
N SER A 5 4.13 -6.06 -35.63
CA SER A 5 3.00 -5.59 -36.42
C SER A 5 2.59 -4.17 -36.01
N LYS A 6 2.58 -3.24 -36.99
CA LYS A 6 2.18 -1.86 -36.74
C LYS A 6 0.72 -1.83 -36.28
N LEU A 7 0.50 -1.31 -35.07
CA LEU A 7 -0.84 -1.12 -34.49
C LEU A 7 -1.74 -0.33 -35.45
N SER A 8 -2.98 -0.78 -35.63
CA SER A 8 -4.01 -0.05 -36.37
C SER A 8 -4.37 1.27 -35.68
N SER A 9 -4.98 2.20 -36.42
CA SER A 9 -5.45 3.48 -35.86
C SER A 9 -6.45 3.29 -34.70
N HIS A 10 -7.29 2.26 -34.79
CA HIS A 10 -8.24 1.92 -33.74
C HIS A 10 -7.52 1.43 -32.46
N GLN A 11 -6.54 0.54 -32.59
CA GLN A 11 -5.74 0.05 -31.46
C GLN A 11 -4.95 1.16 -30.78
N ARG A 12 -4.36 2.09 -31.54
CA ARG A 12 -3.65 3.25 -30.97
C ARG A 12 -4.58 4.12 -30.14
N ARG A 13 -5.79 4.42 -30.65
CA ARG A 13 -6.79 5.20 -29.90
C ARG A 13 -7.15 4.52 -28.57
N ILE A 14 -7.35 3.20 -28.58
CA ILE A 14 -7.64 2.43 -27.37
C ILE A 14 -6.49 2.53 -26.36
N LEU A 15 -5.23 2.40 -26.81
CA LEU A 15 -4.06 2.51 -25.94
C LEU A 15 -3.94 3.92 -25.33
N GLU A 16 -4.22 4.98 -26.10
CA GLU A 16 -4.26 6.35 -25.57
C GLU A 16 -5.36 6.53 -24.51
N GLU A 17 -6.53 5.91 -24.69
CA GLU A 17 -7.59 5.92 -23.67
C GLU A 17 -7.16 5.18 -22.39
N TYR A 18 -6.49 4.04 -22.50
CA TYR A 18 -5.93 3.33 -21.33
C TYR A 18 -4.86 4.16 -20.63
N LYS A 19 -3.95 4.77 -21.40
CA LYS A 19 -2.93 5.68 -20.87
C LYS A 19 -3.57 6.84 -20.13
N SER A 20 -4.53 7.52 -20.75
CA SER A 20 -5.25 8.65 -20.16
C SER A 20 -5.92 8.28 -18.82
N LYS A 21 -6.55 7.10 -18.73
CA LYS A 21 -7.14 6.61 -17.47
C LYS A 21 -6.08 6.25 -16.43
N GLY A 22 -4.95 5.68 -16.84
CA GLY A 22 -3.82 5.38 -15.96
C GLY A 22 -3.19 6.64 -15.39
N GLU A 23 -2.89 7.63 -16.23
CA GLU A 23 -2.35 8.92 -15.82
C GLU A 23 -3.35 9.67 -14.93
N HIS A 24 -4.65 9.63 -15.22
CA HIS A 24 -5.68 10.18 -14.34
C HIS A 24 -5.60 9.60 -12.92
N TYR A 25 -5.47 8.28 -12.78
CA TYR A 25 -5.32 7.63 -11.48
C TYR A 25 -4.02 8.04 -10.78
N VAL A 26 -2.89 8.02 -11.48
CA VAL A 26 -1.58 8.42 -10.94
C VAL A 26 -1.61 9.87 -10.45
N CYS A 27 -2.15 10.79 -11.24
CA CYS A 27 -2.31 12.20 -10.86
C CYS A 27 -3.22 12.36 -9.63
N ALA A 28 -4.28 11.55 -9.51
CA ALA A 28 -5.13 11.54 -8.33
C ALA A 28 -4.40 11.08 -7.07
N CYS A 29 -3.54 10.06 -7.18
CA CYS A 29 -2.68 9.62 -6.08
C CYS A 29 -1.66 10.69 -5.68
N LEU A 30 -1.21 11.54 -6.60
CA LEU A 30 -0.23 12.61 -6.35
C LEU A 30 -0.85 13.95 -5.91
N ASN A 31 -2.19 14.04 -5.82
CA ASN A 31 -2.90 15.29 -5.54
C ASN A 31 -2.83 16.35 -6.66
N LEU A 32 -2.63 15.92 -7.90
CA LEU A 32 -2.37 16.81 -9.04
C LEU A 32 -3.60 17.07 -9.92
N HIS A 33 -4.80 16.64 -9.50
CA HIS A 33 -6.02 17.20 -10.10
C HIS A 33 -6.30 18.56 -9.49
N GLN A 34 -6.34 19.60 -10.32
CA GLN A 34 -6.77 20.91 -9.85
C GLN A 34 -8.25 20.87 -9.40
N PRO A 35 -8.61 21.60 -8.32
CA PRO A 35 -10.01 21.86 -8.03
C PRO A 35 -10.58 22.68 -9.17
N ASN A 36 -11.50 22.11 -9.93
CA ASN A 36 -12.27 22.89 -10.89
C ASN A 36 -13.24 23.76 -10.08
N ASN A 37 -13.18 25.09 -10.24
CA ASN A 37 -14.10 26.05 -9.59
C ASN A 37 -15.59 25.74 -9.84
N ASN A 38 -15.92 24.95 -10.86
CA ASN A 38 -17.26 24.50 -11.21
C ASN A 38 -17.58 23.05 -10.81
N SER A 39 -16.66 22.32 -10.15
CA SER A 39 -16.83 20.92 -9.75
C SER A 39 -16.76 20.76 -8.23
N ARG A 40 -17.87 20.32 -7.62
CA ARG A 40 -17.92 20.00 -6.18
C ARG A 40 -17.23 18.69 -5.80
N THR A 41 -16.76 17.91 -6.78
CA THR A 41 -16.11 16.61 -6.54
C THR A 41 -14.58 16.74 -6.62
N ASN A 42 -13.93 16.45 -5.49
CA ASN A 42 -12.48 16.27 -5.45
C ASN A 42 -12.11 14.98 -6.20
N LYS A 43 -11.30 15.11 -7.27
CA LYS A 43 -10.84 13.98 -8.09
C LYS A 43 -9.57 13.33 -7.54
N ASN A 44 -8.96 13.92 -6.50
CA ASN A 44 -7.79 13.37 -5.84
C ASN A 44 -8.19 12.34 -4.78
N VAL A 45 -7.28 11.39 -4.55
CA VAL A 45 -7.44 10.43 -3.46
C VAL A 45 -7.31 11.18 -2.12
N ARG A 46 -8.26 10.96 -1.21
CA ARG A 46 -8.21 11.54 0.13
C ARG A 46 -6.97 11.08 0.88
N ARG A 47 -6.45 11.90 1.80
CA ARG A 47 -5.35 11.56 2.68
C ARG A 47 -5.74 11.69 4.15
N THR A 48 -5.05 10.95 5.00
CA THR A 48 -5.01 11.21 6.44
C THR A 48 -4.22 12.51 6.72
N PRO A 49 -4.34 13.11 7.92
CA PRO A 49 -3.52 14.25 8.32
C PRO A 49 -2.01 14.06 8.11
N ALA A 50 -1.49 12.84 8.34
CA ALA A 50 -0.07 12.52 8.14
C ALA A 50 0.28 12.06 6.71
N GLY A 51 -0.63 12.21 5.74
CA GLY A 51 -0.32 12.05 4.31
C GLY A 51 -0.46 10.65 3.73
N LEU A 52 -1.00 9.68 4.49
CA LEU A 52 -1.32 8.35 3.96
C LEU A 52 -2.52 8.44 3.01
N LEU A 53 -2.45 7.79 1.85
CA LEU A 53 -3.62 7.62 0.98
C LEU A 53 -4.75 6.91 1.73
N TYR A 54 -5.97 7.44 1.66
CA TYR A 54 -7.11 6.93 2.40
C TYR A 54 -8.36 6.76 1.52
N VAL A 55 -8.61 5.53 1.11
CA VAL A 55 -9.69 5.16 0.20
C VAL A 55 -10.94 4.73 0.96
N ARG A 56 -10.80 3.82 1.94
CA ARG A 56 -11.93 3.35 2.76
C ARG A 56 -11.48 2.87 4.13
N GLN A 57 -12.43 2.77 5.06
CA GLN A 57 -12.16 2.39 6.45
C GLN A 57 -11.64 0.96 6.62
N TRP A 58 -12.20 0.00 5.90
CA TRP A 58 -11.81 -1.40 6.05
C TRP A 58 -10.55 -1.71 5.23
N ASN A 59 -9.48 -2.03 5.94
CA ASN A 59 -8.22 -2.51 5.37
C ASN A 59 -7.69 -1.52 4.33
N ASN A 60 -7.47 -0.28 4.75
CA ASN A 60 -7.06 0.80 3.85
C ASN A 60 -5.69 0.52 3.22
N LEU A 61 -4.78 -0.17 3.93
CA LEU A 61 -3.44 -0.46 3.41
C LEU A 61 -3.44 -1.36 2.17
N GLN A 62 -4.53 -2.06 1.83
CA GLN A 62 -4.66 -2.72 0.52
C GLN A 62 -4.56 -1.73 -0.64
N TYR A 63 -5.12 -0.53 -0.48
CA TYR A 63 -5.13 0.51 -1.51
C TYR A 63 -3.81 1.26 -1.52
N VAL A 64 -3.26 1.50 -0.34
CA VAL A 64 -1.96 2.16 -0.19
C VAL A 64 -0.85 1.31 -0.83
N SER A 65 -0.80 0.01 -0.52
CA SER A 65 0.26 -0.86 -1.03
C SER A 65 0.16 -1.05 -2.55
N THR A 66 -1.05 -1.25 -3.07
CA THR A 66 -1.28 -1.36 -4.51
C THR A 66 -0.98 -0.05 -5.24
N ALA A 67 -1.38 1.10 -4.70
CA ALA A 67 -1.05 2.41 -5.27
C ALA A 67 0.46 2.65 -5.28
N ALA A 68 1.16 2.38 -4.16
CA ALA A 68 2.61 2.52 -4.07
C ALA A 68 3.32 1.62 -5.10
N PHE A 69 2.86 0.38 -5.28
CA PHE A 69 3.39 -0.53 -6.30
C PHE A 69 3.20 0.00 -7.72
N LEU A 70 2.01 0.49 -8.05
CA LEU A 70 1.71 1.05 -9.38
C LEU A 70 2.50 2.34 -9.65
N LEU A 71 2.64 3.22 -8.64
CA LEU A 71 3.42 4.44 -8.73
C LEU A 71 4.90 4.15 -8.98
N ALA A 72 5.48 3.21 -8.23
CA ALA A 72 6.87 2.79 -8.43
C ALA A 72 7.08 2.16 -9.82
N THR A 73 6.17 1.28 -10.24
CA THR A 73 6.23 0.63 -11.56
C THR A 73 6.12 1.64 -12.69
N TYR A 74 5.18 2.59 -12.58
CA TYR A 74 4.98 3.60 -13.62
C TYR A 74 6.10 4.65 -13.63
N SER A 75 6.69 4.96 -12.48
CA SER A 75 7.91 5.76 -12.39
C SER A 75 9.04 5.15 -13.23
N ASP A 76 9.30 3.85 -13.07
CA ASP A 76 10.33 3.14 -13.84
C ASP A 76 10.02 3.13 -15.34
N HIS A 77 8.75 2.94 -15.71
CA HIS A 77 8.33 3.01 -17.10
C HIS A 77 8.61 4.38 -17.72
N LEU A 78 8.21 5.47 -17.04
CA LEU A 78 8.44 6.84 -17.50
C LEU A 78 9.94 7.14 -17.61
N ALA A 79 10.73 6.73 -16.61
CA ALA A 79 12.17 6.90 -16.60
C ALA A 79 12.84 6.16 -17.77
N GLY A 80 12.49 4.89 -17.98
CA GLY A 80 13.04 4.07 -19.07
C GLY A 80 12.64 4.55 -20.46
N ALA A 81 11.46 5.18 -20.59
CA ALA A 81 10.98 5.75 -21.85
C ALA A 81 11.44 7.19 -22.10
N GLY A 82 12.09 7.86 -21.13
CA GLY A 82 12.42 9.28 -21.21
C GLY A 82 11.18 10.19 -21.25
N LEU A 83 10.09 9.77 -20.63
CA LEU A 83 8.80 10.45 -20.64
C LEU A 83 8.49 11.11 -19.30
N PHE A 84 7.58 12.09 -19.34
CA PHE A 84 7.02 12.73 -18.16
C PHE A 84 5.55 12.34 -17.98
N LEU A 85 5.08 12.32 -16.74
CA LEU A 85 3.66 12.18 -16.45
C LEU A 85 2.96 13.49 -16.79
N HIS A 86 1.85 13.39 -17.52
CA HIS A 86 0.98 14.52 -17.86
C HIS A 86 -0.22 14.54 -16.92
N CYS A 87 -0.27 15.53 -16.04
CA CYS A 87 -1.43 15.80 -15.19
C CYS A 87 -2.19 17.03 -15.71
N PRO A 88 -3.43 17.29 -15.25
CA PRO A 88 -4.16 18.52 -15.55
C PRO A 88 -3.59 19.72 -14.77
N THR A 89 -2.30 19.97 -14.97
CA THR A 89 -1.46 21.02 -14.39
C THR A 89 -0.52 21.54 -15.48
N ASP A 90 -0.04 22.78 -15.36
CA ASP A 90 0.82 23.38 -16.39
C ASP A 90 2.24 22.78 -16.44
N ALA A 91 2.66 22.05 -15.39
CA ALA A 91 3.97 21.45 -15.29
C ALA A 91 3.96 19.95 -15.60
N ALA A 92 4.93 19.52 -16.41
CA ALA A 92 5.24 18.10 -16.59
C ALA A 92 5.80 17.52 -15.28
N VAL A 93 5.38 16.31 -14.92
CA VAL A 93 5.75 15.67 -13.65
C VAL A 93 6.87 14.66 -13.87
N PRO A 94 8.07 14.86 -13.28
CA PRO A 94 9.16 13.91 -13.40
C PRO A 94 8.84 12.56 -12.76
N SER A 95 9.35 11.46 -13.34
CA SER A 95 9.19 10.10 -12.78
C SER A 95 9.63 9.99 -11.32
N ALA A 96 10.67 10.72 -10.91
CA ALA A 96 11.17 10.76 -9.53
C ALA A 96 10.12 11.20 -8.50
N VAL A 97 9.14 12.05 -8.90
CA VAL A 97 8.04 12.47 -8.02
C VAL A 97 7.14 11.28 -7.66
N LEU A 98 6.87 10.40 -8.63
CA LEU A 98 6.06 9.20 -8.42
C LEU A 98 6.76 8.23 -7.46
N LEU A 99 8.06 8.01 -7.66
CA LEU A 99 8.85 7.10 -6.82
C LEU A 99 9.01 7.65 -5.40
N SER A 100 9.25 8.95 -5.25
CA SER A 100 9.31 9.63 -3.94
C SER A 100 7.99 9.49 -3.18
N PHE A 101 6.85 9.68 -3.86
CA PHE A 101 5.56 9.47 -3.22
C PHE A 101 5.31 8.00 -2.86
N ALA A 102 5.64 7.05 -3.74
CA ALA A 102 5.57 5.62 -3.42
C ALA A 102 6.42 5.25 -2.19
N ARG A 103 7.63 5.83 -2.09
CA ARG A 103 8.50 5.68 -0.92
C ARG A 103 7.83 6.23 0.34
N SER A 104 7.23 7.42 0.30
CA SER A 104 6.54 7.99 1.48
C SER A 104 5.43 7.07 2.02
N GLN A 105 4.72 6.37 1.14
CA GLN A 105 3.69 5.42 1.54
C GLN A 105 4.30 4.14 2.15
N ALA A 106 5.43 3.68 1.62
CA ALA A 106 6.20 2.57 2.20
C ALA A 106 6.78 2.94 3.57
N ASP A 107 7.40 4.11 3.71
CA ASP A 107 7.97 4.61 4.96
C ASP A 107 6.88 4.76 6.03
N TYR A 108 5.71 5.28 5.66
CA TYR A 108 4.55 5.31 6.56
C TYR A 108 4.17 3.91 7.05
N ILE A 109 4.09 2.93 6.14
CA ILE A 109 3.81 1.52 6.50
C ILE A 109 4.89 0.96 7.44
N LEU A 110 6.15 1.34 7.23
CA LEU A 110 7.29 0.84 7.99
C LEU A 110 7.47 1.53 9.35
N GLY A 111 6.86 2.69 9.57
CA GLY A 111 6.80 3.34 10.89
C GLY A 111 6.93 4.86 10.88
N ASP A 112 7.12 5.51 9.73
CA ASP A 112 7.14 6.97 9.61
C ASP A 112 5.70 7.53 9.62
N ASN A 113 5.08 7.41 10.79
CA ASN A 113 3.71 7.84 11.06
C ASN A 113 3.60 8.39 12.49
N PRO A 114 2.52 9.10 12.83
CA PRO A 114 2.38 9.75 14.14
C PRO A 114 2.49 8.79 15.33
N LEU A 115 2.16 7.52 15.13
CA LEU A 115 2.22 6.49 16.17
C LEU A 115 3.59 5.84 16.28
N ARG A 116 4.54 6.12 15.39
CA ARG A 116 5.84 5.43 15.26
C ARG A 116 5.67 3.91 15.33
N LEU A 117 4.67 3.40 14.61
CA LEU A 117 4.24 2.01 14.63
C LEU A 117 4.39 1.42 13.23
N SER A 118 5.17 0.35 13.10
CA SER A 118 5.22 -0.39 11.85
C SER A 118 3.92 -1.17 11.64
N TYR A 119 3.29 -1.00 10.49
CA TYR A 119 2.16 -1.83 10.07
C TYR A 119 2.62 -3.12 9.38
N LEU A 120 3.93 -3.29 9.16
CA LEU A 120 4.58 -4.55 8.79
C LEU A 120 4.91 -5.35 10.05
N VAL A 121 4.16 -6.41 10.31
CA VAL A 121 4.29 -7.21 11.53
C VAL A 121 5.67 -7.85 11.62
N GLY A 122 6.32 -7.70 12.78
CA GLY A 122 7.67 -8.20 13.03
C GLY A 122 8.79 -7.29 12.50
N PHE A 123 8.48 -6.11 11.95
CA PHE A 123 9.46 -5.12 11.51
C PHE A 123 9.49 -3.89 12.42
N GLY A 124 10.68 -3.33 12.63
CA GLY A 124 10.88 -2.15 13.47
C GLY A 124 10.73 -2.42 14.97
N HIS A 125 10.84 -1.35 15.78
CA HIS A 125 10.81 -1.45 17.24
C HIS A 125 9.40 -1.69 17.81
N ARG A 126 8.35 -1.26 17.09
CA ARG A 126 6.95 -1.38 17.50
C ARG A 126 6.11 -1.81 16.32
N TYR A 127 5.29 -2.85 16.50
CA TYR A 127 4.34 -3.36 15.51
C TYR A 127 3.11 -3.98 16.19
N PRO A 128 1.96 -4.12 15.50
CA PRO A 128 0.77 -4.78 16.02
C PRO A 128 1.05 -6.21 16.49
N SER A 129 0.68 -6.51 17.73
CA SER A 129 0.88 -7.81 18.38
C SER A 129 -0.40 -8.62 18.50
N ARG A 130 -1.57 -8.01 18.23
CA ARG A 130 -2.90 -8.62 18.36
C ARG A 130 -3.64 -8.65 17.02
N VAL A 131 -2.90 -8.94 15.96
CA VAL A 131 -3.38 -9.12 14.58
C VAL A 131 -4.60 -10.06 14.54
N HIS A 132 -5.60 -9.72 13.73
CA HIS A 132 -6.74 -10.60 13.44
C HIS A 132 -6.27 -11.72 12.50
N HIS A 133 -5.70 -12.77 13.08
CA HIS A 133 -5.25 -13.94 12.33
C HIS A 133 -5.40 -15.18 13.22
N ARG A 134 -6.29 -16.10 12.83
CA ARG A 134 -6.72 -17.22 13.69
C ARG A 134 -5.53 -18.06 14.17
N ALA A 135 -4.74 -18.59 13.24
CA ALA A 135 -3.57 -19.41 13.56
C ALA A 135 -2.50 -18.66 14.36
N ALA A 136 -2.47 -17.31 14.29
CA ALA A 136 -1.55 -16.52 15.07
C ALA A 136 -2.00 -16.38 16.53
N SER A 137 -3.31 -16.20 16.71
CA SER A 137 -3.94 -16.04 18.02
C SER A 137 -4.09 -17.33 18.80
N SER A 138 -4.23 -18.45 18.10
CA SER A 138 -4.30 -19.79 18.70
C SER A 138 -2.92 -20.18 19.24
N GLY A 139 -2.90 -20.82 20.40
CA GLY A 139 -1.68 -21.23 21.11
C GLY A 139 -0.86 -22.34 20.47
N GLY A 140 -0.85 -22.47 19.14
CA GLY A 140 -0.19 -23.56 18.40
C GLY A 140 -0.76 -24.94 18.73
N GLY A 141 -0.98 -25.79 17.73
CA GLY A 141 -1.45 -27.17 17.93
C GLY A 141 -0.43 -28.12 18.59
N GLY A 142 0.54 -27.61 19.35
CA GLY A 142 1.62 -28.41 19.94
C GLY A 142 1.16 -29.37 21.04
N GLY A 143 -0.04 -29.15 21.61
CA GLY A 143 -0.60 -29.99 22.67
C GLY A 143 -1.50 -31.14 22.18
N GLY A 144 -1.84 -31.22 20.89
CA GLY A 144 -2.74 -32.26 20.37
C GLY A 144 -4.19 -32.23 20.88
N ASP A 145 -4.55 -31.28 21.75
CA ASP A 145 -5.89 -31.17 22.31
C ASP A 145 -6.91 -30.76 21.24
N PHE A 146 -8.06 -31.45 21.24
CA PHE A 146 -9.20 -31.09 20.41
C PHE A 146 -9.71 -29.69 20.77
N VAL A 147 -9.92 -28.86 19.74
CA VAL A 147 -10.50 -27.52 19.88
C VAL A 147 -11.94 -27.56 19.39
N GLY A 148 -12.89 -27.32 20.28
CA GLY A 148 -14.31 -27.25 19.93
C GLY A 148 -14.66 -26.08 19.00
N CYS A 149 -15.79 -26.17 18.29
CA CYS A 149 -16.20 -25.24 17.24
C CYS A 149 -16.17 -23.75 17.64
N THR A 150 -16.68 -23.42 18.84
CA THR A 150 -16.72 -22.04 19.37
C THR A 150 -15.59 -21.75 20.35
N GLU A 151 -14.87 -22.78 20.78
CA GLU A 151 -13.90 -22.70 21.86
C GLU A 151 -12.81 -21.66 21.55
N GLY A 152 -12.37 -21.59 20.30
CA GLY A 152 -11.36 -20.60 19.90
C GLY A 152 -11.83 -19.16 19.94
N TYR A 153 -13.13 -18.91 19.78
CA TYR A 153 -13.70 -17.59 19.99
C TYR A 153 -13.62 -17.20 21.48
N HIS A 154 -13.97 -18.12 22.38
CA HIS A 154 -13.93 -17.88 23.83
C HIS A 154 -12.49 -17.79 24.37
N ARG A 155 -11.58 -18.65 23.90
CA ARG A 155 -10.21 -18.76 24.44
C ARG A 155 -9.23 -17.75 23.85
N TRP A 156 -9.31 -17.47 22.55
CA TRP A 156 -8.28 -16.69 21.84
C TRP A 156 -8.79 -15.38 21.25
N PHE A 157 -9.99 -15.33 20.67
CA PHE A 157 -10.44 -14.13 19.96
C PHE A 157 -10.49 -12.88 20.86
N GLY A 158 -11.17 -12.96 22.00
CA GLY A 158 -11.31 -11.86 22.96
C GLY A 158 -10.10 -11.63 23.88
N ARG A 159 -9.07 -12.49 23.83
CA ARG A 159 -7.96 -12.46 24.79
C ARG A 159 -7.18 -11.14 24.69
N ASN A 160 -7.02 -10.45 25.82
CA ASN A 160 -6.26 -9.19 25.94
C ASN A 160 -4.76 -9.42 26.15
N ARG A 161 -4.18 -10.32 25.36
CA ARG A 161 -2.73 -10.56 25.29
C ARG A 161 -2.33 -10.64 23.82
N SER A 162 -1.05 -10.39 23.55
CA SER A 162 -0.44 -10.59 22.23
C SER A 162 -0.69 -11.99 21.70
N ASN A 163 -0.71 -12.11 20.38
CA ASN A 163 -0.76 -13.38 19.69
C ASN A 163 0.47 -14.22 20.08
N PRO A 164 0.31 -15.50 20.41
CA PRO A 164 1.43 -16.38 20.72
C PRO A 164 2.38 -16.59 19.52
N GLN A 165 1.87 -16.47 18.29
CA GLN A 165 2.69 -16.54 17.08
C GLN A 165 2.70 -15.18 16.38
N VAL A 166 3.87 -14.73 15.95
CA VAL A 166 4.05 -13.48 15.20
C VAL A 166 3.90 -13.78 13.71
N VAL A 167 3.00 -13.08 13.03
CA VAL A 167 2.80 -13.23 11.57
C VAL A 167 3.81 -12.35 10.84
N VAL A 168 5.09 -12.70 10.93
CA VAL A 168 6.19 -11.90 10.39
C VAL A 168 5.97 -11.62 8.90
N GLY A 169 6.12 -10.35 8.49
CA GLY A 169 5.96 -9.91 7.11
C GLY A 169 4.52 -9.61 6.68
N ALA A 170 3.53 -9.82 7.55
CA ALA A 170 2.16 -9.41 7.26
C ALA A 170 2.00 -7.88 7.33
N VAL A 171 1.36 -7.29 6.33
CA VAL A 171 0.91 -5.89 6.39
C VAL A 171 -0.54 -5.90 6.85
N VAL A 172 -0.81 -5.28 8.01
CA VAL A 172 -2.17 -5.21 8.57
C VAL A 172 -3.06 -4.23 7.80
N GLY A 173 -4.32 -4.06 8.22
CA GLY A 173 -5.26 -3.12 7.61
C GLY A 173 -4.90 -1.63 7.74
N GLY A 174 -4.14 -1.29 8.78
CA GLY A 174 -3.60 0.06 9.03
C GLY A 174 -4.59 1.01 9.72
N PRO A 175 -4.28 2.32 9.73
CA PRO A 175 -4.99 3.29 10.55
C PRO A 175 -6.35 3.71 9.97
N ASP A 176 -7.13 4.42 10.78
CA ASP A 176 -8.31 5.15 10.34
C ASP A 176 -7.94 6.47 9.63
N SER A 177 -8.96 7.26 9.27
CA SER A 177 -8.78 8.51 8.51
C SER A 177 -8.04 9.61 9.29
N ALA A 178 -7.86 9.45 10.60
CA ALA A 178 -7.18 10.39 11.48
C ALA A 178 -5.82 9.86 11.98
N ASP A 179 -5.24 8.89 11.26
CA ASP A 179 -3.98 8.23 11.63
C ASP A 179 -4.07 7.40 12.93
N GLY A 180 -5.30 7.12 13.42
CA GLY A 180 -5.55 6.34 14.62
C GLY A 180 -5.48 4.84 14.35
N PHE A 181 -4.81 4.10 15.23
CA PHE A 181 -4.73 2.63 15.17
C PHE A 181 -4.96 2.00 16.53
N ARG A 182 -5.82 0.97 16.58
CA ARG A 182 -6.11 0.21 17.79
C ARG A 182 -5.79 -1.27 17.58
N ASP A 183 -4.69 -1.71 18.20
CA ASP A 183 -4.19 -3.10 18.19
C ASP A 183 -5.07 -4.03 19.05
N VAL A 184 -6.27 -4.30 18.54
CA VAL A 184 -7.26 -5.17 19.18
C VAL A 184 -7.74 -6.16 18.13
N ARG A 185 -7.66 -7.46 18.45
CA ARG A 185 -7.98 -8.55 17.52
C ARG A 185 -9.39 -8.49 16.92
N SER A 186 -10.36 -7.96 17.65
CA SER A 186 -11.73 -7.76 17.13
C SER A 186 -11.86 -6.56 16.19
N ASN A 187 -10.85 -5.70 16.09
CA ASN A 187 -10.77 -4.58 15.17
C ASN A 187 -10.24 -5.02 13.80
N PHE A 188 -10.89 -6.02 13.20
CA PHE A 188 -10.48 -6.61 11.92
C PHE A 188 -10.34 -5.58 10.79
N MET A 189 -11.05 -4.44 10.85
CA MET A 189 -10.86 -3.37 9.85
C MET A 189 -9.41 -2.84 9.80
N GLN A 190 -8.73 -2.76 10.95
CA GLN A 190 -7.37 -2.26 11.07
C GLN A 190 -6.34 -3.39 11.26
N THR A 191 -6.72 -4.48 11.93
CA THR A 191 -5.77 -5.53 12.34
C THR A 191 -5.77 -6.77 11.45
N GLU A 192 -6.58 -6.85 10.39
CA GLU A 192 -6.55 -7.99 9.45
C GLU A 192 -5.19 -8.08 8.77
N ALA A 193 -4.58 -9.26 8.78
CA ALA A 193 -3.42 -9.56 7.95
C ALA A 193 -3.88 -10.20 6.63
N CYS A 194 -3.62 -9.54 5.50
CA CYS A 194 -4.07 -10.01 4.19
C CYS A 194 -2.92 -10.15 3.19
N THR A 195 -2.95 -11.21 2.38
CA THR A 195 -1.98 -11.45 1.32
C THR A 195 -1.95 -10.32 0.29
N TYR A 196 -3.11 -9.76 -0.04
CA TYR A 196 -3.23 -8.66 -0.99
C TYR A 196 -2.72 -7.30 -0.44
N ASN A 197 -2.49 -7.17 0.87
CA ASN A 197 -1.76 -6.02 1.42
C ASN A 197 -0.25 -6.21 1.23
N THR A 198 0.25 -7.40 1.57
CA THR A 198 1.68 -7.73 1.57
C THR A 198 2.24 -7.91 0.15
N ALA A 199 1.51 -8.55 -0.77
CA ALA A 199 2.03 -8.92 -2.08
C ALA A 199 2.53 -7.71 -2.91
N PRO A 200 1.80 -6.58 -3.00
CA PRO A 200 2.31 -5.38 -3.68
C PRO A 200 3.55 -4.78 -2.98
N MET A 201 3.59 -4.85 -1.65
CA MET A 201 4.72 -4.30 -0.88
C MET A 201 6.03 -5.04 -1.15
N VAL A 202 6.00 -6.34 -1.46
CA VAL A 202 7.20 -7.08 -1.88
C VAL A 202 7.86 -6.42 -3.09
N GLY A 203 7.06 -6.04 -4.10
CA GLY A 203 7.54 -5.33 -5.28
C GLY A 203 8.08 -3.93 -4.96
N VAL A 204 7.36 -3.18 -4.12
CA VAL A 204 7.80 -1.84 -3.67
C VAL A 204 9.14 -1.92 -2.94
N PHE A 205 9.28 -2.83 -1.97
CA PHE A 205 10.52 -3.00 -1.20
C PHE A 205 11.68 -3.46 -2.09
N ALA A 206 11.44 -4.38 -3.02
CA ALA A 206 12.47 -4.80 -3.98
C ALA A 206 12.98 -3.61 -4.81
N ARG A 207 12.06 -2.75 -5.27
CA ARG A 207 12.42 -1.57 -6.07
C ARG A 207 13.17 -0.51 -5.27
N LEU A 208 12.74 -0.21 -4.04
CA LEU A 208 13.39 0.76 -3.17
C LEU A 208 14.78 0.27 -2.72
N ASN A 209 14.92 -1.02 -2.42
CA ASN A 209 16.20 -1.62 -2.08
C ASN A 209 17.21 -1.52 -3.24
N ARG A 210 16.76 -1.72 -4.49
CA ARG A 210 17.60 -1.52 -5.68
C ARG A 210 18.13 -0.09 -5.76
N GLU A 211 17.32 0.91 -5.44
CA GLU A 211 17.73 2.33 -5.47
C GLU A 211 18.83 2.62 -4.45
N ILE A 212 18.65 2.11 -3.22
CA ILE A 212 19.63 2.24 -2.13
C ILE A 212 20.96 1.61 -2.54
N ASN A 213 20.93 0.40 -3.09
CA ASN A 213 22.13 -0.30 -3.53
C ASN A 213 22.83 0.41 -4.70
N SER A 214 22.08 0.98 -5.65
CA SER A 214 22.65 1.78 -6.74
C SER A 214 23.32 3.06 -6.22
N ALA A 215 22.75 3.71 -5.20
CA ALA A 215 23.34 4.89 -4.57
C ALA A 215 24.68 4.55 -3.89
N PHE A 216 24.76 3.41 -3.19
CA PHE A 216 26.01 2.94 -2.59
C PHE A 216 27.07 2.51 -3.60
N ALA A 217 26.66 1.95 -4.75
CA ALA A 217 27.60 1.56 -5.80
C ALA A 217 28.17 2.76 -6.60
N SER A 218 27.63 3.97 -6.39
CA SER A 218 28.03 5.19 -7.08
C SER A 218 28.93 6.10 -6.23
N ILE A 219 29.32 5.65 -5.03
CA ILE A 219 30.27 6.29 -4.10
C ILE A 219 31.55 5.47 -4.09
#